data_AF-A0A7S0FUD8-F1
#
_entry.id   AF-A0A7S0FUD8-F1
#
_cell.length_a   1.000
_cell.length_b   1.000
_cell.length_c   1.000
_cell.angle_alpha   90.00
_cell.angle_beta   90.00
_cell.angle_gamma   90.00
#
_symmetry.space_group_name_H-M   'P 1'
#
loop_
_entity.id
_entity.type
_entity.pdbx_description
1 polymer ?
#
loop_
_entity_poly.entity_id
_entity_poly.type
_entity_poly.pdbx_seq_one_letter_code
_entity_poly.pdbx_strand_id
1 'polypeptide(L)'
;MYGSVSLSGISVRLGSTLMAFFMASMVALAGWVYLELSLELGQQAITDEIGKTKFAGMVNDAITKDWVKAGFVGAFGVFIPVFFVLEKARQIVGLRACTRRSGGGHDEDPVTKTTKVIISKLSEFYWVGILMKICLLGELFFVFQVGVAKATYVFLSFLNSVLASFDFGLVVVIIFVIGYIMFLLPPVPGVPVYVFAGVVLGDQGAKNKSIGFFLGCLIAVAVAWGLKLVACCGQYCIGFFAGKSLQVQMLIGVDKVLTRAIEMILKRNGLAPGKVAVLVGGPDWPVSVTCGILRMSVGQMLLGTAPVL
;
A
#
# COMPACT_ATOMS: atom_id res chain seq x y z
N MET A 1 2.59 -17.00 2.85
CA MET A 1 3.74 -16.23 3.38
C MET A 1 3.34 -15.14 4.39
N TYR A 2 2.19 -14.46 4.24
CA TYR A 2 1.72 -13.46 5.21
C TYR A 2 1.34 -14.02 6.60
N GLY A 3 0.90 -15.27 6.68
CA GLY A 3 0.51 -15.90 7.95
C GLY A 3 1.66 -16.23 8.92
N SER A 4 2.92 -16.27 8.46
CA SER A 4 4.06 -16.70 9.28
C SER A 4 4.95 -15.56 9.80
N VAL A 5 4.80 -14.33 9.28
CA VAL A 5 5.60 -13.16 9.72
C VAL A 5 5.08 -12.58 11.06
N SER A 6 3.90 -13.01 11.51
CA SER A 6 3.23 -12.47 12.72
C SER A 6 3.64 -13.15 14.04
N LEU A 7 4.60 -14.09 14.03
CA LEU A 7 4.88 -14.96 15.17
C LEU A 7 6.16 -14.66 15.97
N SER A 8 6.89 -13.56 15.73
CA SER A 8 8.06 -13.20 16.55
C SER A 8 8.01 -11.80 17.16
N GLY A 9 7.86 -11.76 18.49
CA GLY A 9 8.28 -10.65 19.34
C GLY A 9 7.32 -9.48 19.45
N ILE A 10 6.66 -9.42 20.61
CA ILE A 10 5.89 -8.36 21.31
C ILE A 10 5.82 -6.91 20.71
N SER A 11 6.79 -6.40 19.94
CA SER A 11 6.65 -5.15 19.17
C SER A 11 5.83 -5.28 17.86
N VAL A 12 5.51 -6.50 17.43
CA VAL A 12 4.74 -6.81 16.21
C VAL A 12 3.24 -6.51 16.33
N ARG A 13 2.69 -6.28 17.54
CA ARG A 13 1.25 -6.01 17.71
C ARG A 13 0.78 -4.75 16.99
N LEU A 14 1.56 -3.67 16.98
CA LEU A 14 1.15 -2.46 16.25
C LEU A 14 1.08 -2.72 14.73
N GLY A 15 2.07 -3.44 14.20
CA GLY A 15 2.12 -3.79 12.78
C GLY A 15 1.00 -4.75 12.36
N SER A 16 0.70 -5.76 13.18
CA SER A 16 -0.39 -6.71 12.89
C SER A 16 -1.77 -6.07 13.08
N THR A 17 -1.95 -5.18 14.06
CA THR A 17 -3.17 -4.40 14.23
C THR A 17 -3.39 -3.44 13.06
N LEU A 18 -2.36 -2.71 12.63
CA LEU A 18 -2.45 -1.84 11.44
C LEU A 18 -2.74 -2.64 10.17
N MET A 19 -2.10 -3.79 9.96
CA MET A 19 -2.43 -4.68 8.83
C MET A 19 -3.87 -5.21 8.91
N ALA A 20 -4.36 -5.56 10.10
CA ALA A 20 -5.74 -6.00 10.28
C ALA A 20 -6.73 -4.88 9.91
N PHE A 21 -6.45 -3.63 10.31
CA PHE A 21 -7.25 -2.47 9.90
C PHE A 21 -7.17 -2.22 8.39
N PHE A 22 -5.99 -2.34 7.77
CA PHE A 22 -5.83 -2.22 6.31
C PHE A 22 -6.57 -3.33 5.55
N MET A 23 -6.54 -4.57 6.04
CA MET A 23 -7.28 -5.67 5.44
C MET A 23 -8.79 -5.49 5.60
N ALA A 24 -9.24 -5.06 6.78
CA ALA A 24 -10.64 -4.74 7.02
C ALA A 24 -11.12 -3.58 6.14
N SER A 25 -10.29 -2.54 5.95
CA SER A 25 -10.63 -1.42 5.06
C SER A 25 -10.61 -1.82 3.59
N MET A 26 -9.69 -2.68 3.15
CA MET A 26 -9.70 -3.26 1.80
C MET A 26 -10.95 -4.11 1.54
N VAL A 27 -11.38 -4.92 2.52
CA VAL A 27 -12.62 -5.70 2.42
C VAL A 27 -13.84 -4.79 2.39
N ALA A 28 -13.87 -3.75 3.23
CA ALA A 28 -14.94 -2.76 3.23
C ALA A 28 -14.99 -1.99 1.89
N LEU A 29 -13.84 -1.63 1.33
CA LEU A 29 -13.74 -0.93 0.05
C LEU A 29 -14.11 -1.84 -1.12
N ALA A 30 -13.69 -3.11 -1.10
CA ALA A 30 -14.13 -4.10 -2.09
C ALA A 30 -15.63 -4.38 -2.00
N GLY A 31 -16.18 -4.46 -0.78
CA GLY A 31 -17.61 -4.59 -0.52
C GLY A 31 -18.39 -3.37 -0.99
N TRP A 32 -17.87 -2.17 -0.73
CA TRP A 32 -18.44 -0.91 -1.21
C TRP A 32 -18.45 -0.86 -2.74
N VAL A 33 -17.32 -1.12 -3.39
CA VAL A 33 -17.21 -1.17 -4.85
C VAL A 33 -18.17 -2.21 -5.44
N TYR A 34 -18.30 -3.39 -4.81
CA TYR A 34 -19.25 -4.41 -5.22
C TYR A 34 -20.70 -3.96 -5.07
N LEU A 35 -21.05 -3.29 -3.96
CA LEU A 35 -22.38 -2.75 -3.72
C LEU A 35 -22.71 -1.62 -4.70
N GLU A 36 -21.79 -0.67 -4.93
CA GLU A 36 -21.97 0.41 -5.89
C GLU A 36 -22.14 -0.12 -7.32
N LEU A 37 -21.27 -1.05 -7.75
CA LEU A 37 -21.39 -1.68 -9.07
C LEU A 37 -22.66 -2.52 -9.21
N SER A 38 -23.15 -3.14 -8.14
CA SER A 38 -24.34 -4.01 -8.21
C SER A 38 -25.66 -3.24 -8.06
N LEU A 39 -25.66 -2.07 -7.41
CA LEU A 39 -26.85 -1.24 -7.19
C LEU A 39 -27.12 -0.26 -8.34
N GLU A 40 -26.09 0.31 -8.97
CA GLU A 40 -26.30 1.37 -9.98
C GLU A 40 -26.34 0.88 -11.43
N LEU A 41 -25.70 -0.25 -11.75
CA LEU A 41 -25.67 -0.79 -13.10
C LEU A 41 -26.02 -2.27 -13.09
N GLY A 42 -27.20 -2.60 -13.61
CA GLY A 42 -27.58 -3.98 -13.86
C GLY A 42 -26.45 -4.73 -14.57
N GLN A 43 -26.17 -5.95 -14.11
CA GLN A 43 -25.06 -6.82 -14.51
C GLN A 43 -24.85 -6.95 -16.05
N GLN A 44 -25.89 -6.68 -16.84
CA GLN A 44 -25.88 -6.70 -18.30
C GLN A 44 -25.36 -5.40 -18.94
N ALA A 45 -25.63 -4.22 -18.38
CA ALA A 45 -25.15 -2.94 -18.91
C ALA A 45 -23.64 -2.78 -18.75
N ILE A 46 -23.08 -3.38 -17.70
CA ILE A 46 -21.66 -3.34 -17.37
C ILE A 46 -20.83 -4.11 -18.41
N THR A 47 -21.27 -5.30 -18.83
CA THR A 47 -20.51 -6.12 -19.79
C THR A 47 -20.39 -5.45 -21.18
N ASP A 48 -21.43 -4.73 -21.61
CA ASP A 48 -21.46 -4.10 -22.94
C ASP A 48 -20.77 -2.72 -22.99
N GLU A 49 -20.75 -1.97 -21.88
CA GLU A 49 -20.03 -0.69 -21.77
C GLU A 49 -18.55 -0.89 -21.41
N ILE A 50 -18.21 -1.81 -20.48
CA ILE A 50 -16.83 -2.04 -20.05
C ILE A 50 -15.95 -2.44 -21.25
N GLY A 51 -16.43 -3.32 -22.13
CA GLY A 51 -15.67 -3.75 -23.32
C GLY A 51 -15.28 -2.62 -24.28
N LYS A 52 -15.92 -1.44 -24.21
CA LYS A 52 -15.67 -0.29 -25.07
C LYS A 52 -14.82 0.80 -24.41
N THR A 53 -14.62 0.74 -23.09
CA THR A 53 -13.83 1.75 -22.38
C THR A 53 -12.32 1.50 -22.49
N LYS A 54 -11.55 2.57 -22.70
CA LYS A 54 -10.07 2.52 -22.63
C LYS A 54 -9.56 1.99 -21.29
N PHE A 55 -10.34 2.12 -20.22
CA PHE A 55 -10.04 1.60 -18.90
C PHE A 55 -10.02 0.07 -18.87
N ALA A 56 -11.03 -0.59 -19.44
CA ALA A 56 -11.06 -2.05 -19.53
C ALA A 56 -9.91 -2.62 -20.36
N GLY A 57 -9.55 -1.92 -21.45
CA GLY A 57 -8.35 -2.24 -22.23
C GLY A 57 -7.08 -2.16 -21.38
N MET A 58 -6.89 -1.10 -20.60
CA MET A 58 -5.74 -0.98 -19.68
C MET A 58 -5.74 -2.04 -18.58
N VAL A 59 -6.90 -2.40 -18.01
CA VAL A 59 -7.03 -3.45 -16.99
C VAL A 59 -6.70 -4.82 -17.59
N ASN A 60 -7.19 -5.10 -18.80
CA ASN A 60 -6.88 -6.34 -19.51
C ASN A 60 -5.38 -6.43 -19.86
N ASP A 61 -4.78 -5.34 -20.32
CA ASP A 61 -3.33 -5.25 -20.57
C ASP A 61 -2.51 -5.37 -19.29
N ALA A 62 -3.02 -4.90 -18.15
CA ALA A 62 -2.36 -5.09 -16.87
C ALA A 62 -2.45 -6.56 -16.41
N ILE A 63 -3.62 -7.20 -16.52
CA ILE A 63 -3.85 -8.60 -16.11
C ILE A 63 -3.06 -9.58 -16.98
N THR A 64 -2.82 -9.26 -18.25
CA THR A 64 -2.05 -10.13 -19.15
C THR A 64 -0.56 -10.13 -18.84
N LYS A 65 -0.01 -9.08 -18.19
CA LYS A 65 1.41 -8.99 -17.82
C LYS A 65 1.80 -10.01 -16.75
N ASP A 66 2.89 -10.73 -17.01
CA ASP A 66 3.45 -11.73 -16.10
C ASP A 66 3.74 -11.22 -14.70
N TRP A 67 4.20 -9.97 -14.55
CA TRP A 67 4.48 -9.37 -13.24
C TRP A 67 3.23 -9.19 -12.40
N VAL A 68 2.10 -8.85 -13.04
CA VAL A 68 0.81 -8.70 -12.37
C VAL A 68 0.24 -10.07 -12.02
N LYS A 69 0.33 -11.04 -12.94
CA LYS A 69 -0.02 -12.44 -12.66
C LYS A 69 0.81 -13.01 -11.50
N ALA A 70 2.12 -12.77 -11.49
CA ALA A 70 3.01 -13.17 -10.40
C ALA A 70 2.66 -12.49 -9.08
N GLY A 71 2.39 -11.18 -9.07
CA GLY A 71 1.93 -10.48 -7.88
C GLY A 71 0.61 -11.05 -7.33
N PHE A 72 -0.36 -11.30 -8.22
CA PHE A 72 -1.66 -11.86 -7.85
C PHE A 72 -1.55 -13.30 -7.34
N VAL A 73 -0.87 -14.18 -8.06
CA VAL A 73 -0.65 -15.57 -7.65
C VAL A 73 0.21 -15.65 -6.39
N GLY A 74 1.22 -14.80 -6.24
CA GLY A 74 2.06 -14.75 -5.03
C GLY A 74 1.29 -14.26 -3.80
N ALA A 75 0.44 -13.24 -3.95
CA ALA A 75 -0.35 -12.68 -2.85
C ALA A 75 -1.56 -13.56 -2.47
N PHE A 76 -2.28 -14.06 -3.48
CA PHE A 76 -3.55 -14.78 -3.29
C PHE A 76 -3.46 -16.30 -3.53
N GLY A 77 -2.27 -16.83 -3.82
CA GLY A 77 -2.08 -18.26 -4.12
C GLY A 77 -2.56 -19.20 -3.01
N VAL A 78 -2.53 -18.74 -1.76
CA VAL A 78 -3.10 -19.46 -0.60
C VAL A 78 -4.62 -19.64 -0.70
N PHE A 79 -5.33 -18.71 -1.33
CA PHE A 79 -6.77 -18.77 -1.49
C PHE A 79 -7.21 -19.61 -2.69
N ILE A 80 -6.30 -19.93 -3.62
CA ILE A 80 -6.63 -20.75 -4.79
C ILE A 80 -7.11 -22.15 -4.36
N PRO A 81 -6.41 -22.90 -3.47
CA PRO A 81 -6.93 -24.17 -2.94
C PRO A 81 -8.26 -24.00 -2.20
N VAL A 82 -8.41 -22.93 -1.41
CA VAL A 82 -9.64 -22.65 -0.65
C VAL A 82 -10.83 -22.44 -1.59
N PHE A 83 -10.64 -21.70 -2.68
CA PHE A 83 -11.65 -21.51 -3.72
C PHE A 83 -12.10 -22.85 -4.33
N PHE A 84 -11.17 -23.74 -4.67
CA PHE A 84 -11.51 -25.07 -5.21
C PHE A 84 -12.26 -25.94 -4.19
N VAL A 85 -11.91 -25.88 -2.91
CA VAL A 85 -12.62 -26.59 -1.84
C VAL A 85 -14.03 -26.04 -1.67
N LEU A 86 -14.20 -24.72 -1.67
CA LEU A 86 -15.51 -24.07 -1.56
C LEU A 86 -16.42 -24.37 -2.77
N GLU A 87 -15.88 -24.40 -3.99
CA GLU A 87 -16.66 -24.81 -5.16
C GLU A 87 -17.07 -26.28 -5.12
N LYS A 88 -16.16 -27.17 -4.71
CA LYS A 88 -16.53 -28.58 -4.49
C LYS A 88 -17.62 -28.71 -3.42
N ALA A 89 -17.52 -27.98 -2.31
CA ALA A 89 -18.53 -27.97 -1.26
C ALA A 89 -19.87 -27.43 -1.78
N ARG A 90 -19.86 -26.33 -2.56
CA ARG A 90 -21.05 -25.77 -3.19
C ARG A 90 -21.70 -26.75 -4.15
N GLN A 91 -20.92 -27.47 -4.95
CA GLN A 91 -21.42 -28.49 -5.87
C GLN A 91 -22.01 -29.68 -5.12
N ILE A 92 -21.39 -30.15 -4.04
CA ILE A 92 -21.95 -31.23 -3.19
C ILE A 92 -23.28 -30.81 -2.57
N VAL A 93 -23.38 -29.58 -2.05
CA VAL A 93 -24.62 -29.04 -1.46
C VAL A 93 -25.70 -28.84 -2.54
N GLY A 94 -25.33 -28.30 -3.69
CA GLY A 94 -26.24 -28.09 -4.83
C GLY A 94 -26.76 -29.40 -5.42
N LEU A 95 -25.91 -30.43 -5.54
CA LEU A 95 -26.32 -31.77 -5.93
C LEU A 95 -27.32 -32.34 -4.91
N ARG A 96 -27.00 -32.31 -3.61
CA ARG A 96 -27.92 -32.78 -2.55
C ARG A 96 -29.27 -32.03 -2.52
N ALA A 97 -29.30 -30.75 -2.91
CA ALA A 97 -30.52 -29.96 -2.98
C ALA A 97 -31.35 -30.26 -4.25
N CYS A 98 -30.69 -30.49 -5.41
CA CYS A 98 -31.33 -30.75 -6.70
C CYS A 98 -31.72 -32.22 -6.92
N THR A 99 -31.02 -33.19 -6.31
CA THR A 99 -31.40 -34.62 -6.33
C THR A 99 -32.78 -34.85 -5.69
N ARG A 100 -33.29 -33.89 -4.90
CA ARG A 100 -34.67 -33.94 -4.38
C ARG A 100 -35.74 -33.50 -5.38
N ARG A 101 -35.39 -32.98 -6.57
CA ARG A 101 -36.36 -32.35 -7.49
C ARG A 101 -36.30 -32.74 -8.97
N SER A 102 -35.26 -33.41 -9.48
CA SER A 102 -35.27 -33.82 -10.90
C SER A 102 -34.41 -35.06 -11.18
N GLY A 103 -35.05 -36.15 -11.60
CA GLY A 103 -34.41 -37.36 -12.09
C GLY A 103 -34.09 -37.27 -13.59
N GLY A 104 -33.03 -36.56 -13.94
CA GLY A 104 -32.61 -36.44 -15.34
C GLY A 104 -31.12 -36.15 -15.52
N GLY A 105 -30.42 -37.11 -16.12
CA GLY A 105 -29.12 -37.01 -16.81
C GLY A 105 -28.07 -36.07 -16.22
N HIS A 106 -27.24 -36.57 -15.32
CA HIS A 106 -26.08 -35.83 -14.81
C HIS A 106 -24.90 -35.90 -15.80
N ASP A 107 -24.47 -34.75 -16.32
CA ASP A 107 -23.08 -34.53 -16.72
C ASP A 107 -22.19 -34.85 -15.51
N GLU A 108 -21.36 -35.89 -15.60
CA GLU A 108 -20.45 -36.37 -14.55
C GLU A 108 -19.23 -35.44 -14.33
N ASP A 109 -19.35 -34.17 -14.66
CA ASP A 109 -18.22 -33.26 -14.58
C ASP A 109 -17.97 -32.80 -13.13
N PRO A 110 -16.79 -33.10 -12.56
CA PRO A 110 -16.47 -32.81 -11.15
C PRO A 110 -16.25 -31.31 -10.85
N VAL A 111 -16.52 -30.44 -11.83
CA VAL A 111 -16.17 -29.02 -11.80
C VAL A 111 -17.23 -28.18 -12.53
N THR A 112 -17.64 -27.06 -11.92
CA THR A 112 -18.59 -26.09 -12.51
C THR A 112 -18.05 -25.47 -13.80
N LYS A 113 -18.94 -25.11 -14.75
CA LYS A 113 -18.57 -24.49 -16.05
C LYS A 113 -17.65 -23.28 -15.89
N THR A 114 -17.92 -22.40 -14.91
CA THR A 114 -17.08 -21.23 -14.58
C THR A 114 -15.67 -21.65 -14.15
N THR A 115 -15.56 -22.67 -13.31
CA THR A 115 -14.27 -23.15 -12.82
C THR A 115 -13.46 -23.82 -13.93
N LYS A 116 -14.10 -24.51 -14.88
CA LYS A 116 -13.41 -25.04 -16.07
C LYS A 116 -12.77 -23.94 -16.92
N VAL A 117 -13.48 -22.83 -17.13
CA VAL A 117 -12.94 -21.66 -17.86
C VAL A 117 -11.76 -21.03 -17.11
N ILE A 118 -11.80 -20.99 -15.77
CA ILE A 118 -10.69 -20.50 -14.96
C ILE A 118 -9.48 -21.44 -15.06
N ILE A 119 -9.70 -22.75 -14.95
CA ILE A 119 -8.64 -23.77 -15.07
C ILE A 119 -7.99 -23.72 -16.46
N SER A 120 -8.78 -23.63 -17.53
CA SER A 120 -8.23 -23.56 -18.89
C SER A 120 -7.36 -22.32 -19.07
N LYS A 121 -7.83 -21.15 -18.60
CA LYS A 121 -7.03 -19.92 -18.64
C LYS A 121 -5.77 -19.99 -17.78
N LEU A 122 -5.84 -20.61 -16.60
CA LEU A 122 -4.67 -20.83 -15.75
C LEU A 122 -3.67 -21.79 -16.40
N SER A 123 -4.13 -22.79 -17.16
CA SER A 123 -3.26 -23.73 -17.86
C SER A 123 -2.46 -23.09 -19.00
N GLU A 124 -2.97 -22.01 -19.59
CA GLU A 124 -2.30 -21.22 -20.64
C GLU A 124 -1.15 -20.36 -20.10
N PHE A 125 -0.99 -20.25 -18.78
CA PHE A 125 0.03 -19.39 -18.19
C PHE A 125 1.42 -20.00 -18.31
N TYR A 126 2.43 -19.16 -18.59
CA TYR A 126 3.83 -19.55 -18.51
C TYR A 126 4.29 -19.64 -17.05
N TRP A 127 3.96 -20.76 -16.39
CA TRP A 127 4.14 -20.96 -14.96
C TRP A 127 5.58 -20.80 -14.49
N VAL A 128 6.56 -21.27 -15.27
CA VAL A 128 7.99 -21.14 -14.91
C VAL A 128 8.37 -19.67 -14.75
N GLY A 129 7.99 -18.82 -15.71
CA GLY A 129 8.28 -17.39 -15.66
C GLY A 129 7.49 -16.64 -14.58
N ILE A 130 6.31 -17.11 -14.21
CA ILE A 130 5.51 -16.55 -13.11
C ILE A 130 6.12 -16.92 -11.76
N LEU A 131 6.44 -18.20 -11.54
CA LEU A 131 7.03 -18.69 -10.30
C LEU A 131 8.39 -18.05 -10.01
N MET A 132 9.24 -17.89 -11.03
CA MET A 132 10.52 -17.15 -10.89
C MET A 132 10.29 -15.69 -10.45
N LYS A 133 9.31 -15.00 -11.03
CA LYS A 133 8.95 -13.63 -10.62
C LYS A 133 8.39 -13.59 -9.19
N ILE A 134 7.62 -14.61 -8.77
CA ILE A 134 7.15 -14.74 -7.38
C ILE A 134 8.32 -14.88 -6.42
N CYS A 135 9.30 -15.75 -6.72
CA CYS A 135 10.49 -15.89 -5.90
C CYS A 135 11.26 -14.56 -5.78
N LEU A 136 11.48 -13.88 -6.90
CA LEU A 136 12.16 -12.58 -6.93
C LEU A 136 11.39 -11.51 -6.13
N LEU A 137 10.07 -11.42 -6.28
CA LEU A 137 9.23 -10.50 -5.50
C LEU A 137 9.24 -10.87 -4.01
N GLY A 138 9.29 -12.16 -3.69
CA GLY A 138 9.40 -12.68 -2.32
C GLY A 138 10.72 -12.33 -1.67
N GLU A 139 11.84 -12.50 -2.39
CA GLU A 139 13.18 -12.09 -1.94
C GLU A 139 13.24 -10.57 -1.74
N LEU A 140 12.73 -9.81 -2.70
CA LEU A 140 12.69 -8.35 -2.61
C LEU A 140 11.86 -7.89 -1.39
N PHE A 141 10.68 -8.49 -1.21
CA PHE A 141 9.82 -8.24 -0.05
C PHE A 141 10.54 -8.59 1.26
N PHE A 142 11.23 -9.73 1.32
CA PHE A 142 12.01 -10.14 2.48
C PHE A 142 13.16 -9.16 2.78
N VAL A 143 13.90 -8.72 1.77
CA VAL A 143 14.98 -7.73 1.93
C VAL A 143 14.44 -6.41 2.47
N PHE A 144 13.33 -5.90 1.94
CA PHE A 144 12.76 -4.65 2.43
C PHE A 144 12.10 -4.78 3.81
N GLN A 145 11.30 -5.81 4.05
CA GLN A 145 10.61 -5.99 5.32
C GLN A 145 11.53 -6.46 6.43
N VAL A 146 12.31 -7.51 6.19
CA VAL A 146 13.16 -8.09 7.22
C VAL A 146 14.49 -7.36 7.26
N GLY A 147 15.13 -7.16 6.11
CA GLY A 147 16.42 -6.46 6.05
C GLY A 147 16.28 -5.00 6.50
N VAL A 148 15.58 -4.17 5.73
CA VAL A 148 15.52 -2.72 5.99
C VAL A 148 14.67 -2.38 7.21
N ALA A 149 13.44 -2.90 7.32
CA ALA A 149 12.56 -2.47 8.40
C ALA A 149 13.05 -2.96 9.78
N LYS A 150 13.49 -4.22 9.93
CA LYS A 150 14.03 -4.70 11.22
C LYS A 150 15.37 -4.07 11.57
N ALA A 151 16.27 -3.86 10.60
CA ALA A 151 17.51 -3.13 10.85
C ALA A 151 17.22 -1.70 11.31
N THR A 152 16.20 -1.05 10.73
CA THR A 152 15.73 0.27 11.17
C THR A 152 15.32 0.26 12.64
N TYR A 153 14.52 -0.73 13.09
CA TYR A 153 14.15 -0.84 14.51
C TYR A 153 15.35 -1.06 15.43
N VAL A 154 16.32 -1.89 15.04
CA VAL A 154 17.55 -2.11 15.82
C VAL A 154 18.37 -0.83 15.91
N PHE A 155 18.57 -0.15 14.79
CA PHE A 155 19.28 1.12 14.73
C PHE A 155 18.62 2.18 15.61
N LEU A 156 17.29 2.32 15.53
CA LEU A 156 16.53 3.26 16.35
C LEU A 156 16.61 2.91 17.85
N SER A 157 16.57 1.62 18.21
CA SER A 157 16.75 1.19 19.59
C SER A 157 18.15 1.52 20.13
N PHE A 158 19.19 1.36 19.30
CA PHE A 158 20.56 1.78 19.62
C PHE A 158 20.65 3.32 19.73
N LEU A 159 20.01 4.05 18.83
CA LEU A 159 19.98 5.51 18.89
C LEU A 159 19.35 6.01 20.20
N ASN A 160 18.29 5.35 20.67
CA ASN A 160 17.64 5.69 21.93
C ASN A 160 18.60 5.59 23.13
N SER A 161 19.43 4.54 23.20
CA SER A 161 20.38 4.39 24.31
C SER A 161 21.48 5.43 24.27
N VAL A 162 21.94 5.81 23.07
CA VAL A 162 22.92 6.89 22.89
C VAL A 162 22.31 8.25 23.29
N LEU A 163 21.07 8.52 22.87
CA LEU A 163 20.38 9.79 23.13
C LEU A 163 19.94 9.96 24.59
N ALA A 164 19.99 8.92 25.42
CA ALA A 164 19.54 8.95 26.81
C ALA A 164 20.31 9.96 27.67
N SER A 165 21.57 10.27 27.34
CA SER A 165 22.45 11.17 28.09
C SER A 165 22.45 12.62 27.59
N PHE A 166 21.75 12.92 26.49
CA PHE A 166 21.74 14.25 25.88
C PHE A 166 20.61 15.11 26.43
N ASP A 167 20.76 16.44 26.31
CA ASP A 167 19.69 17.36 26.68
C ASP A 167 18.49 17.23 25.73
N PHE A 168 17.31 17.53 26.26
CA PHE A 168 16.05 17.37 25.52
C PHE A 168 16.03 18.17 24.19
N GLY A 169 16.56 19.40 24.19
CA GLY A 169 16.54 20.26 23.01
C GLY A 169 17.42 19.69 21.89
N LEU A 170 18.61 19.23 22.23
CA LEU A 170 19.52 18.57 21.30
C LEU A 170 18.94 17.24 20.79
N VAL A 171 18.27 16.46 21.63
CA VAL A 171 17.57 15.24 21.21
C VAL A 171 16.50 15.56 20.16
N VAL A 172 15.70 16.62 20.34
CA VAL A 172 14.70 17.05 19.35
C VAL A 172 15.36 17.36 18.00
N VAL A 173 16.45 18.11 17.99
CA VAL A 173 17.18 18.46 16.76
C VAL A 173 17.76 17.22 16.08
N ILE A 174 18.38 16.31 16.84
CA ILE A 174 18.96 15.09 16.29
C ILE A 174 17.88 14.20 15.68
N ILE A 175 16.74 14.00 16.37
CA ILE A 175 15.61 13.23 15.85
C ILE A 175 15.06 13.86 14.58
N PHE A 176 14.97 15.19 14.52
CA PHE A 176 14.51 15.90 13.32
C PHE A 176 15.43 15.64 12.12
N VAL A 177 16.75 15.78 12.29
CA VAL A 177 17.73 15.56 11.21
C VAL A 177 17.75 14.11 10.75
N ILE A 178 17.79 13.15 11.67
CA ILE A 178 17.81 11.72 11.35
C ILE A 178 16.51 11.33 10.66
N GLY A 179 15.37 11.73 11.20
CA GLY A 179 14.08 11.44 10.59
C GLY A 179 13.98 12.06 9.19
N TYR A 180 14.43 13.30 8.98
CA TYR A 180 14.47 13.92 7.66
C TYR A 180 15.25 13.08 6.65
N ILE A 181 16.48 12.66 7.00
CA ILE A 181 17.30 11.81 6.13
C ILE A 181 16.60 10.47 5.84
N MET A 182 16.02 9.85 6.87
CA MET A 182 15.29 8.59 6.74
C MET A 182 14.10 8.70 5.79
N PHE A 183 13.31 9.78 5.85
CA PHE A 183 12.21 9.99 4.90
C PHE A 183 12.66 10.30 3.46
N LEU A 184 13.88 10.81 3.25
CA LEU A 184 14.41 10.97 1.90
C LEU A 184 14.79 9.63 1.25
N LEU A 185 14.98 8.57 2.04
CA LEU A 185 15.34 7.25 1.55
C LEU A 185 14.09 6.43 1.19
N PRO A 186 13.86 6.09 -0.09
CA PRO A 186 12.66 5.37 -0.52
C PRO A 186 12.38 4.04 0.22
N PRO A 187 13.38 3.23 0.62
CA PRO A 187 13.14 1.97 1.32
C PRO A 187 12.65 2.11 2.77
N VAL A 188 12.78 3.28 3.37
CA VAL A 188 12.57 3.44 4.81
C VAL A 188 11.09 3.71 5.08
N PRO A 189 10.40 2.84 5.84
CA PRO A 189 9.01 3.09 6.21
C PRO A 189 8.92 4.29 7.17
N GLY A 190 7.92 5.15 6.98
CA GLY A 190 7.72 6.32 7.83
C GLY A 190 7.21 6.02 9.24
N VAL A 191 6.40 4.97 9.39
CA VAL A 191 5.75 4.60 10.67
C VAL A 191 6.76 4.39 11.81
N PRO A 192 7.87 3.61 11.64
CA PRO A 192 8.88 3.47 12.68
C PRO A 192 9.52 4.78 13.12
N VAL A 193 9.69 5.75 12.21
CA VAL A 193 10.29 7.05 12.52
C VAL A 193 9.37 7.86 13.43
N TYR A 194 8.06 7.88 13.15
CA TYR A 194 7.08 8.56 14.00
C TYR A 194 6.93 7.91 15.38
N VAL A 195 6.84 6.58 15.43
CA VAL A 195 6.78 5.83 16.69
C VAL A 195 8.03 6.07 17.52
N PHE A 196 9.20 6.05 16.89
CA PHE A 196 10.46 6.34 17.54
C PHE A 196 10.51 7.76 18.12
N ALA A 197 10.14 8.77 17.32
CA ALA A 197 10.09 10.15 17.80
C ALA A 197 9.17 10.29 19.02
N GLY A 198 7.99 9.66 18.99
CA GLY A 198 7.06 9.62 20.12
C GLY A 198 7.63 8.97 21.37
N VAL A 199 8.28 7.81 21.23
CA VAL A 199 8.88 7.08 22.36
C VAL A 199 10.04 7.87 22.99
N VAL A 200 10.98 8.35 22.18
CA VAL A 200 12.19 9.01 22.70
C VAL A 200 11.86 10.38 23.30
N LEU A 201 11.06 11.21 22.62
CA LEU A 201 10.71 12.53 23.12
C LEU A 201 9.71 12.46 24.29
N GLY A 202 8.82 11.46 24.31
CA GLY A 202 7.97 11.19 25.47
C GLY A 202 8.79 10.81 26.70
N ASP A 203 9.72 9.84 26.57
CA ASP A 203 10.58 9.39 27.67
C ASP A 203 11.52 10.50 28.17
N GLN A 204 12.16 11.23 27.25
CA GLN A 204 13.03 12.36 27.60
C GLN A 204 12.25 13.52 28.24
N GLY A 205 11.03 13.79 27.76
CA GLY A 205 10.13 14.75 28.38
C GLY A 205 9.75 14.35 29.81
N ALA A 206 9.49 13.06 30.06
CA ALA A 206 9.18 12.55 31.40
C ALA A 206 10.35 12.69 32.39
N LYS A 207 11.59 12.50 31.93
CA LYS A 207 12.81 12.70 32.73
C LYS A 207 13.05 14.15 33.07
N ASN A 208 12.61 15.08 32.22
CA ASN A 208 12.75 16.50 32.44
C ASN A 208 11.57 17.07 33.26
N LYS A 209 11.82 17.44 34.52
CA LYS A 209 10.80 17.94 35.46
C LYS A 209 10.01 19.15 34.95
N SER A 210 10.58 19.98 34.07
CA SER A 210 9.89 21.16 33.54
C SER A 210 8.96 20.86 32.35
N ILE A 211 9.20 19.77 31.62
CA ILE A 211 8.44 19.41 30.43
C ILE A 211 7.35 18.41 30.82
N GLY A 212 7.74 17.31 31.48
CA GLY A 212 6.85 16.19 31.77
C GLY A 212 6.47 15.39 30.53
N PHE A 213 5.91 14.20 30.75
CA PHE A 213 5.59 13.25 29.69
C PHE A 213 4.62 13.83 28.64
N PHE A 214 3.54 14.48 29.08
CA PHE A 214 2.49 15.00 28.19
C PHE A 214 3.02 16.07 27.23
N LEU A 215 3.80 17.02 27.73
CA LEU A 215 4.38 18.05 26.87
C LEU A 215 5.44 17.45 25.95
N GLY A 216 6.21 16.46 26.42
CA GLY A 216 7.11 15.67 25.58
C GLY A 216 6.39 15.01 24.40
N CYS A 217 5.22 14.41 24.64
CA CYS A 217 4.39 13.84 23.57
C CYS A 217 3.84 14.90 22.61
N LEU A 218 3.37 16.05 23.10
CA LEU A 218 2.91 17.16 22.25
C LEU A 218 4.03 17.70 21.35
N ILE A 219 5.23 17.87 21.92
CA ILE A 219 6.42 18.24 21.16
C ILE A 219 6.74 17.17 20.12
N ALA A 220 6.64 15.89 20.47
CA ALA A 220 6.87 14.80 19.53
C ALA A 220 5.91 14.84 18.32
N VAL A 221 4.63 15.12 18.56
CA VAL A 221 3.62 15.28 17.49
C VAL A 221 3.97 16.46 16.59
N ALA A 222 4.30 17.62 17.18
CA ALA A 222 4.65 18.81 16.42
C ALA A 222 5.94 18.62 15.60
N VAL A 223 6.95 17.97 16.18
CA VAL A 223 8.22 17.63 15.51
C VAL A 223 7.98 16.65 14.37
N ALA A 224 7.21 15.57 14.61
CA ALA A 224 6.86 14.61 13.57
C ALA A 224 6.09 15.25 12.41
N TRP A 225 5.17 16.16 12.71
CA TRP A 225 4.40 16.92 11.72
C TRP A 225 5.30 17.83 10.88
N GLY A 226 6.12 18.65 11.52
CA GLY A 226 7.05 19.53 10.82
C GLY A 226 8.06 18.74 9.97
N LEU A 227 8.58 17.65 10.52
CA LEU A 227 9.53 16.76 9.86
C LEU A 227 8.93 16.15 8.59
N LYS A 228 7.68 15.66 8.65
CA LYS A 228 6.96 15.14 7.48
C LYS A 228 6.86 16.18 6.38
N LEU A 229 6.42 17.39 6.70
CA LEU A 229 6.26 18.46 5.70
C LEU A 229 7.61 18.85 5.07
N VAL A 230 8.65 18.98 5.87
CA VAL A 230 10.00 19.31 5.37
C VAL A 230 10.56 18.16 4.52
N ALA A 231 10.32 16.91 4.91
CA ALA A 231 10.71 15.75 4.11
C ALA A 231 9.98 15.70 2.76
N CYS A 232 8.67 15.98 2.72
CA CYS A 232 7.91 16.10 1.47
C CYS A 232 8.48 17.19 0.55
N CYS A 233 8.93 18.33 1.10
CA CYS A 233 9.65 19.35 0.33
C CYS A 233 10.96 18.79 -0.25
N GLY A 234 11.75 18.08 0.55
CA GLY A 234 13.01 17.48 0.08
C GLY A 234 12.77 16.45 -1.03
N GLN A 235 11.77 15.58 -0.86
CA GLN A 235 11.34 14.60 -1.88
C GLN A 235 10.85 15.31 -3.16
N TYR A 236 10.07 16.40 -3.01
CA TYR A 236 9.67 17.24 -4.14
C TYR A 236 10.89 17.79 -4.88
N CYS A 237 11.90 18.29 -4.17
CA CYS A 237 13.13 18.79 -4.79
C CYS A 237 13.84 17.70 -5.60
N ILE A 238 13.98 16.49 -5.06
CA ILE A 238 14.53 15.33 -5.79
C ILE A 238 13.74 15.11 -7.08
N GLY A 239 12.41 15.09 -6.99
CA GLY A 239 11.53 14.97 -8.15
C GLY A 239 11.70 16.09 -9.16
N PHE A 240 11.81 17.35 -8.71
CA PHE A 240 11.96 18.50 -9.59
C PHE A 240 13.24 18.43 -10.43
N PHE A 241 14.35 18.00 -9.83
CA PHE A 241 15.61 17.80 -10.55
C PHE A 241 15.56 16.56 -11.45
N ALA A 242 15.06 15.44 -10.95
CA ALA A 242 14.94 14.19 -11.71
C ALA A 242 14.01 14.35 -12.92
N GLY A 243 12.96 15.15 -12.78
CA GLY A 243 12.00 15.49 -13.83
C GLY A 243 12.60 16.31 -14.98
N LYS A 244 13.87 16.72 -14.93
CA LYS A 244 14.58 17.29 -16.10
C LYS A 244 15.11 16.22 -17.05
N SER A 245 15.24 14.97 -16.60
CA SER A 245 15.72 13.85 -17.43
C SER A 245 14.56 13.22 -18.21
N LEU A 246 14.72 13.12 -19.54
CA LEU A 246 13.75 12.44 -20.40
C LEU A 246 13.59 10.96 -20.02
N GLN A 247 14.67 10.29 -19.60
CA GLN A 247 14.61 8.89 -19.18
C GLN A 247 13.71 8.70 -17.94
N VAL A 248 13.80 9.61 -16.97
CA VAL A 248 12.95 9.58 -15.77
C VAL A 248 11.50 9.89 -16.14
N GLN A 249 11.27 10.87 -17.02
CA GLN A 249 9.93 11.19 -17.51
C GLN A 249 9.27 10.02 -18.25
N MET A 250 10.04 9.29 -19.07
CA MET A 250 9.58 8.10 -19.78
C MET A 250 9.29 6.94 -18.82
N LEU A 251 10.14 6.73 -17.81
CA LEU A 251 9.98 5.68 -16.81
C LEU A 251 8.68 5.86 -16.00
N ILE A 252 8.39 7.09 -15.60
CA ILE A 252 7.16 7.43 -14.85
C ILE A 252 5.94 7.48 -15.77
N GLY A 253 6.16 7.69 -17.07
CA GLY A 253 5.09 7.83 -18.04
C GLY A 253 4.29 9.10 -17.79
N VAL A 254 4.98 10.25 -17.77
CA VAL A 254 4.32 11.58 -17.60
C VAL A 254 3.32 11.89 -18.73
N ASP A 255 3.47 11.25 -19.89
CA ASP A 255 2.55 11.31 -21.04
C ASP A 255 1.32 10.39 -20.89
N LYS A 256 1.32 9.47 -19.92
CA LYS A 256 0.22 8.50 -19.77
C LYS A 256 -1.02 9.14 -19.17
N VAL A 257 -2.19 8.65 -19.61
CA VAL A 257 -3.51 9.16 -19.22
C VAL A 257 -3.69 9.18 -17.70
N LEU A 258 -3.26 8.13 -17.00
CA LEU A 258 -3.34 8.07 -15.54
C LEU A 258 -2.54 9.19 -14.87
N THR A 259 -1.28 9.39 -15.28
CA THR A 259 -0.41 10.44 -14.73
C THR A 259 -0.96 11.83 -15.02
N ARG A 260 -1.51 12.05 -16.22
CA ARG A 260 -2.18 13.32 -16.58
C ARG A 260 -3.47 13.55 -15.79
N ALA A 261 -4.26 12.51 -15.53
CA ALA A 261 -5.44 12.62 -14.68
C ALA A 261 -5.06 13.00 -13.24
N ILE A 262 -4.02 12.37 -12.69
CA ILE A 262 -3.46 12.74 -11.38
C ILE A 262 -2.98 14.20 -11.38
N GLU A 263 -2.23 14.61 -12.40
CA GLU A 263 -1.77 16.00 -12.57
C GLU A 263 -2.95 16.99 -12.57
N MET A 264 -4.02 16.70 -13.29
CA MET A 264 -5.23 17.55 -13.33
C MET A 264 -5.91 17.64 -11.96
N ILE A 265 -5.99 16.55 -11.21
CA ILE A 265 -6.55 16.55 -9.84
C ILE A 265 -5.67 17.40 -8.91
N LEU A 266 -4.35 17.24 -8.98
CA LEU A 266 -3.40 17.96 -8.13
C LEU A 266 -3.32 19.46 -8.45
N LYS A 267 -3.53 19.86 -9.71
CA LYS A 267 -3.57 21.25 -10.16
C LYS A 267 -4.81 22.04 -9.72
N ARG A 268 -5.92 21.38 -9.37
CA ARG A 268 -7.13 22.10 -8.92
C ARG A 268 -6.82 22.94 -7.68
N ASN A 269 -7.24 24.19 -7.62
CA ASN A 269 -6.99 25.02 -6.43
C ASN A 269 -7.79 24.52 -5.22
N GLY A 270 -7.19 24.58 -4.03
CA GLY A 270 -7.81 24.16 -2.77
C GLY A 270 -7.64 22.67 -2.46
N LEU A 271 -8.37 22.21 -1.44
CA LEU A 271 -8.34 20.85 -0.90
C LEU A 271 -9.55 20.04 -1.36
N ALA A 272 -9.62 19.75 -2.66
CA ALA A 272 -10.62 18.82 -3.17
C ALA A 272 -10.38 17.41 -2.58
N PRO A 273 -11.44 16.63 -2.25
CA PRO A 273 -11.29 15.29 -1.68
C PRO A 273 -10.40 14.37 -2.52
N GLY A 274 -10.50 14.45 -3.86
CA GLY A 274 -9.62 13.69 -4.76
C GLY A 274 -8.15 14.10 -4.67
N LYS A 275 -7.84 15.37 -4.41
CA LYS A 275 -6.46 15.82 -4.21
C LYS A 275 -5.90 15.25 -2.92
N VAL A 276 -6.66 15.34 -1.83
CA VAL A 276 -6.26 14.76 -0.53
C VAL A 276 -6.10 13.25 -0.69
N ALA A 277 -7.04 12.55 -1.33
CA ALA A 277 -6.94 11.11 -1.57
C ALA A 277 -5.66 10.71 -2.33
N VAL A 278 -5.23 11.49 -3.32
CA VAL A 278 -3.96 11.25 -4.03
C VAL A 278 -2.75 11.53 -3.14
N LEU A 279 -2.74 12.67 -2.43
CA LEU A 279 -1.60 13.10 -1.61
C LEU A 279 -1.41 12.26 -0.33
N VAL A 280 -2.48 11.62 0.14
CA VAL A 280 -2.53 10.84 1.38
C VAL A 280 -2.56 9.34 1.12
N GLY A 281 -3.24 8.91 0.06
CA GLY A 281 -3.46 7.49 -0.22
C GLY A 281 -2.22 6.78 -0.76
N GLY A 282 -1.27 7.50 -1.34
CA GLY A 282 -0.02 6.95 -1.82
C GLY A 282 1.11 7.02 -0.77
N PRO A 283 2.20 6.26 -0.95
CA PRO A 283 3.37 6.38 -0.08
C PRO A 283 4.02 7.76 -0.26
N ASP A 284 4.43 8.39 0.85
CA ASP A 284 4.92 9.79 0.88
C ASP A 284 6.00 10.07 -0.19
N TRP A 285 6.99 9.17 -0.30
CA TRP A 285 8.13 9.33 -1.21
C TRP A 285 7.72 9.38 -2.70
N PRO A 286 7.11 8.33 -3.29
CA PRO A 286 6.71 8.36 -4.69
C PRO A 286 5.70 9.47 -5.00
N VAL A 287 4.80 9.81 -4.07
CA VAL A 287 3.83 10.90 -4.26
C VAL A 287 4.53 12.26 -4.35
N SER A 288 5.38 12.59 -3.37
CA SER A 288 6.05 13.89 -3.31
C SER A 288 7.08 14.07 -4.44
N VAL A 289 7.82 13.01 -4.77
CA VAL A 289 8.74 12.98 -5.93
C VAL A 289 7.95 13.19 -7.23
N THR A 290 6.82 12.52 -7.42
CA THR A 290 5.97 12.70 -8.61
C THR A 290 5.42 14.13 -8.68
N CYS A 291 5.02 14.72 -7.56
CA CYS A 291 4.63 16.12 -7.49
C CYS A 291 5.75 17.06 -7.96
N GLY A 292 7.00 16.77 -7.58
CA GLY A 292 8.20 17.47 -8.06
C GLY A 292 8.39 17.37 -9.57
N ILE A 293 8.24 16.16 -10.12
CA ILE A 293 8.40 15.88 -11.56
C ILE A 293 7.33 16.59 -12.38
N LEU A 294 6.09 16.60 -11.89
CA LEU A 294 4.96 17.30 -12.51
C LEU A 294 4.95 18.81 -12.23
N ARG A 295 5.88 19.31 -11.40
CA ARG A 295 6.01 20.73 -11.00
C ARG A 295 4.75 21.30 -10.33
N MET A 296 4.18 20.54 -9.41
CA MET A 296 3.03 20.98 -8.62
C MET A 296 3.41 22.08 -7.64
N SER A 297 2.46 22.92 -7.24
CA SER A 297 2.73 23.95 -6.23
C SER A 297 3.01 23.31 -4.87
N VAL A 298 4.20 23.55 -4.31
CA VAL A 298 4.63 22.99 -3.01
C VAL A 298 3.63 23.32 -1.90
N GLY A 299 3.13 24.55 -1.83
CA GLY A 299 2.17 24.95 -0.79
C GLY A 299 0.88 24.12 -0.78
N GLN A 300 0.29 23.86 -1.97
CA GLN A 300 -0.93 23.03 -2.06
C GLN A 300 -0.64 21.54 -1.77
N MET A 301 0.56 21.06 -2.13
CA MET A 301 1.01 19.71 -1.82
C MET A 301 1.12 19.54 -0.29
N LEU A 302 1.86 20.42 0.38
CA LEU A 302 2.02 20.38 1.83
C LEU A 302 0.68 20.51 2.56
N LEU A 303 -0.18 21.43 2.12
CA LEU A 303 -1.50 21.60 2.72
C LEU A 303 -2.37 20.36 2.55
N GLY A 304 -2.28 19.65 1.41
CA GLY A 304 -3.01 18.42 1.18
C GLY A 304 -2.46 17.19 1.90
N THR A 305 -1.18 17.20 2.27
CA THR A 305 -0.52 16.15 3.06
C THR A 305 -0.64 16.38 4.58
N ALA A 306 -0.84 17.63 5.01
CA ALA A 306 -0.97 18.02 6.42
C ALA A 306 -2.08 17.31 7.23
N PRO A 307 -3.25 16.93 6.68
CA PRO A 307 -4.31 16.26 7.44
C PRO A 307 -3.98 14.84 7.94
N VAL A 308 -2.81 14.31 7.58
CA VAL A 308 -2.41 12.93 7.88
C VAL A 308 -1.34 12.94 8.96
N LEU A 309 -1.77 13.15 10.19
CA LEU A 309 -1.12 12.71 11.44
C LEU A 309 -2.17 12.51 12.51
#